data_AF-A0A8I1I4C8-F1
#
_entry.id   AF-A0A8I1I4C8-F1
#
_cell.length_a   1.000
_cell.length_b   1.000
_cell.length_c   1.000
_cell.angle_alpha   90.00
_cell.angle_beta   90.00
_cell.angle_gamma   90.00
#
_symmetry.space_group_name_H-M   'P 1'
#
loop_
_entity.id
_entity.type
_entity.pdbx_description
1 polymer ?
#
loop_
_entity_poly.entity_id
_entity_poly.type
_entity_poly.pdbx_seq_one_letter_code
_entity_poly.pdbx_strand_id
1 'polypeptide(L)'
;MTLFELESIESESDVEQKIIMPLLKNVLGYSDLEIRTKDYLAPTQIDKGAGKKMGYYPDYIIYIAGIPCLIIETKDICVPSEEGYREARLYATEINKRYPKDVNPAKYILSSNGIEIHLGPWDSEQELHVLETRNLKEGLKDLETLKLNISRSFLLTHAQLVRDKLIAVDRYKPLFLLGGPSRQSSQLSPNTFAADLVPILRKYFDPDETKWSEEILERGYCSSDEITKYNSTLESLLKDRIMLKGGVESLKTTKNKADIIDKALSKAVTSKRDVPDPFILIIGGVGSGKSMFIERYYKHLINEEIKNNTLWAVVDFNTAPQDISDLETWICQEFINDFSLRNGDDDFFTFENLKRYFAPDIARREKGPYKLLKEEVYQTYVEKITNDITKWNDDPEKLSESIIRYYSKDKNIPIIVVFDNVDKRDRDQQLSVFQSVQWFRSKNKCFSLLSLRDETFDAYKDSPPLDAFLKPFAFRIVPPRFINVVKRRLELAIGYLSAQTDKSLTYTLPNGIQVTYPSTKIGKYLLSIYLSVFNPQRKISLILEALSGKNIRRALEMFADILTLQRNLY
;
A
#
# COMPACT_ATOMS: atom_id res chain seq x y z
N MET A 1 -38.24 29.50 1.88
CA MET A 1 -37.73 29.17 3.22
C MET A 1 -36.85 30.32 3.68
N THR A 2 -37.00 30.79 4.91
CA THR A 2 -36.01 31.66 5.56
C THR A 2 -34.70 30.88 5.66
N LEU A 3 -33.61 31.42 5.09
CA LEU A 3 -32.30 30.77 5.10
C LEU A 3 -31.61 30.81 6.48
N PHE A 4 -32.12 31.65 7.39
CA PHE A 4 -31.55 31.90 8.70
C PHE A 4 -32.67 31.94 9.76
N GLU A 5 -32.41 31.38 10.95
CA GLU A 5 -33.24 31.58 12.13
C GLU A 5 -32.91 32.95 12.74
N LEU A 6 -33.76 33.94 12.48
CA LEU A 6 -33.58 35.32 12.97
C LEU A 6 -34.18 35.54 14.37
N GLU A 7 -34.87 34.55 14.93
CA GLU A 7 -35.39 34.60 16.29
C GLU A 7 -34.27 34.15 17.26
N SER A 8 -33.99 34.93 18.32
CA SER A 8 -32.95 34.71 19.36
C SER A 8 -31.49 35.09 19.05
N ILE A 9 -31.23 36.19 18.33
CA ILE A 9 -29.86 36.76 18.23
C ILE A 9 -29.68 37.77 19.38
N GLU A 10 -28.91 37.40 20.40
CA GLU A 10 -28.71 38.24 21.59
C GLU A 10 -27.23 38.59 21.83
N SER A 11 -26.31 37.97 21.08
CA SER A 11 -24.87 38.16 21.25
C SER A 11 -24.10 38.13 19.93
N GLU A 12 -22.88 38.66 19.93
CA GLU A 12 -21.91 38.53 18.82
C GLU A 12 -21.69 37.06 18.42
N SER A 13 -21.61 36.15 19.39
CA SER A 13 -21.50 34.71 19.13
C SER A 13 -22.71 34.12 18.40
N ASP A 14 -23.91 34.68 18.60
CA ASP A 14 -25.10 34.26 17.84
C ASP A 14 -24.99 34.70 16.38
N VAL A 15 -24.47 35.92 16.13
CA VAL A 15 -24.22 36.42 14.77
C VAL A 15 -23.21 35.52 14.04
N GLU A 16 -22.12 35.16 14.71
CA GLU A 16 -21.12 34.22 14.19
C GLU A 16 -21.73 32.86 13.80
N GLN A 17 -22.44 32.22 14.73
CA GLN A 17 -22.85 30.81 14.58
C GLN A 17 -24.17 30.62 13.83
N LYS A 18 -25.13 31.55 13.99
CA LYS A 18 -26.47 31.44 13.40
C LYS A 18 -26.59 32.15 12.05
N ILE A 19 -25.71 33.11 11.75
CA ILE A 19 -25.74 33.87 10.49
C ILE A 19 -24.50 33.64 9.65
N ILE A 20 -23.31 34.00 10.13
CA ILE A 20 -22.09 34.00 9.30
C ILE A 20 -21.68 32.58 8.92
N MET A 21 -21.61 31.65 9.86
CA MET A 21 -21.21 30.28 9.58
C MET A 21 -22.16 29.56 8.58
N PRO A 22 -23.50 29.62 8.75
CA PRO A 22 -24.43 29.08 7.76
C PRO A 22 -24.35 29.79 6.40
N LEU A 23 -24.15 31.12 6.38
CA LEU A 23 -23.99 31.89 5.15
C LEU A 23 -22.76 31.42 4.36
N LEU A 24 -21.62 31.24 5.04
CA LEU A 24 -20.39 30.79 4.40
C LEU A 24 -20.54 29.37 3.81
N LYS A 25 -21.08 28.44 4.59
CA LYS A 25 -21.16 27.02 4.19
C LYS A 25 -22.27 26.73 3.19
N ASN A 26 -23.49 27.12 3.55
CA ASN A 26 -24.70 26.65 2.86
C ASN A 26 -25.05 27.53 1.66
N VAL A 27 -24.58 28.78 1.65
CA VAL A 27 -24.98 29.78 0.66
C VAL A 27 -23.83 30.18 -0.24
N LEU A 28 -22.66 30.49 0.33
CA LEU A 28 -21.47 30.91 -0.42
C LEU A 28 -20.55 29.75 -0.82
N GLY A 29 -20.79 28.55 -0.25
CA GLY A 29 -20.21 27.28 -0.68
C GLY A 29 -18.81 26.96 -0.15
N TYR A 30 -18.39 27.59 0.95
CA TYR A 30 -17.08 27.35 1.58
C TYR A 30 -17.04 26.05 2.39
N SER A 31 -15.88 25.37 2.35
CA SER A 31 -15.62 24.18 3.16
C SER A 31 -14.99 24.52 4.52
N ASP A 32 -15.08 23.59 5.49
CA ASP A 32 -14.47 23.75 6.82
C ASP A 32 -12.96 24.04 6.79
N LEU A 33 -12.25 23.55 5.78
CA LEU A 33 -10.81 23.77 5.65
C LEU A 33 -10.46 25.18 5.17
N GLU A 34 -11.40 25.85 4.52
CA GLU A 34 -11.25 27.18 3.92
C GLU A 34 -11.64 28.28 4.93
N ILE A 35 -12.46 27.98 5.93
CA ILE A 35 -12.90 28.92 6.96
C ILE A 35 -11.94 28.84 8.15
N ARG A 36 -11.20 29.91 8.45
CA ARG A 36 -10.32 30.00 9.62
C ARG A 36 -10.86 30.99 10.63
N THR A 37 -11.18 30.49 11.82
CA THR A 37 -11.62 31.31 12.95
C THR A 37 -10.42 31.74 13.78
N LYS A 38 -10.35 33.02 14.18
CA LYS A 38 -9.40 33.53 15.19
C LYS A 38 -7.93 33.20 14.89
N ASP A 39 -7.54 33.25 13.62
CA ASP A 39 -6.14 33.05 13.22
C ASP A 39 -5.30 34.29 13.63
N TYR A 40 -4.17 34.03 14.30
CA TYR A 40 -3.33 35.10 14.88
C TYR A 40 -2.67 35.98 13.82
N LEU A 41 -2.90 37.30 13.90
CA LEU A 41 -2.07 38.31 13.23
C LEU A 41 -1.07 38.91 14.23
N ALA A 42 0.21 38.95 13.84
CA ALA A 42 1.26 39.55 14.65
C ALA A 42 0.93 41.02 15.00
N PRO A 43 1.29 41.52 16.19
CA PRO A 43 0.84 42.81 16.69
C PRO A 43 1.47 43.92 15.86
N THR A 44 0.63 44.85 15.37
CA THR A 44 1.09 46.09 14.75
C THR A 44 0.71 47.27 15.62
N GLN A 45 1.65 48.20 15.81
CA GLN A 45 1.33 49.51 16.39
C GLN A 45 0.53 50.30 15.36
N ILE A 46 -0.78 50.23 15.47
CA ILE A 46 -1.68 51.15 14.80
C ILE A 46 -2.43 51.88 15.92
N ASP A 47 -2.41 53.20 15.81
CA ASP A 47 -2.83 54.25 16.75
C ASP A 47 -1.88 54.65 17.89
N LYS A 48 -1.44 55.92 17.80
CA LYS A 48 -0.96 56.70 18.93
C LYS A 48 -2.12 56.87 19.92
N GLY A 49 -2.15 56.03 20.95
CA GLY A 49 -2.89 56.33 22.18
C GLY A 49 -3.85 55.26 22.68
N ALA A 50 -3.35 54.06 22.99
CA ALA A 50 -3.71 53.28 24.17
C ALA A 50 -2.93 51.95 24.11
N GLY A 51 -2.11 51.67 25.12
CA GLY A 51 -1.19 50.54 25.15
C GLY A 51 -1.83 49.14 25.16
N LYS A 52 -2.43 48.70 24.06
CA LYS A 52 -2.75 47.27 23.84
C LYS A 52 -1.49 46.55 23.33
N LYS A 53 -0.99 45.62 24.16
CA LYS A 53 0.22 44.79 23.93
C LYS A 53 -0.06 43.46 23.20
N MET A 54 -1.27 43.24 22.71
CA MET A 54 -1.71 41.95 22.14
C MET A 54 -2.10 42.13 20.67
N GLY A 55 -1.78 41.14 19.84
CA GLY A 55 -2.14 41.12 18.42
C GLY A 55 -3.65 41.08 18.22
N TYR A 56 -4.07 41.37 17.00
CA TYR A 56 -5.48 41.39 16.62
C TYR A 56 -5.90 40.06 15.98
N TYR A 57 -7.17 39.70 16.16
CA TYR A 57 -7.75 38.46 15.65
C TYR A 57 -9.03 38.81 14.90
N PRO A 58 -9.07 38.73 13.56
CA PRO A 58 -10.35 38.76 12.85
C PRO A 58 -11.18 37.55 13.25
N ASP A 59 -12.50 37.71 13.26
CA ASP A 59 -13.40 36.60 13.57
C ASP A 59 -13.26 35.47 12.55
N TYR A 60 -13.25 35.82 11.26
CA TYR A 60 -12.99 34.87 10.18
C TYR A 60 -12.02 35.39 9.12
N ILE A 61 -11.15 34.50 8.66
CA ILE A 61 -10.40 34.65 7.41
C ILE A 61 -10.76 33.49 6.49
N ILE A 62 -11.15 33.80 5.26
CA ILE A 62 -11.47 32.78 4.26
C ILE A 62 -10.26 32.55 3.36
N TYR A 63 -9.72 31.34 3.43
CA TYR A 63 -8.61 30.88 2.62
C TYR A 63 -9.10 30.03 1.45
N ILE A 64 -8.69 30.36 0.23
CA ILE A 64 -8.94 29.53 -0.95
C ILE A 64 -7.59 29.14 -1.55
N ALA A 65 -7.34 27.85 -1.69
CA ALA A 65 -6.06 27.31 -2.17
C ALA A 65 -4.82 27.87 -1.42
N GLY A 66 -4.98 28.20 -0.14
CA GLY A 66 -3.92 28.78 0.72
C GLY A 66 -3.77 30.30 0.62
N ILE A 67 -4.64 31.00 -0.11
CA ILE A 67 -4.63 32.47 -0.25
C ILE A 67 -5.75 33.07 0.60
N PRO A 68 -5.49 34.03 1.51
CA PRO A 68 -6.52 34.71 2.30
C PRO A 68 -7.27 35.71 1.42
N CYS A 69 -8.53 35.43 1.09
CA CYS A 69 -9.28 36.21 0.09
C CYS A 69 -10.33 37.15 0.67
N LEU A 70 -10.89 36.82 1.83
CA LEU A 70 -11.97 37.57 2.49
C LEU A 70 -11.73 37.59 3.99
N ILE A 71 -11.94 38.75 4.60
CA ILE A 71 -11.90 38.96 6.05
C ILE A 71 -13.29 39.34 6.52
N ILE A 72 -13.72 38.75 7.63
CA ILE A 72 -15.04 38.95 8.18
C ILE A 72 -14.92 39.31 9.65
N GLU A 73 -15.60 40.37 10.04
CA GLU A 73 -15.78 40.78 11.43
C GLU A 73 -17.26 40.69 11.81
N THR A 74 -17.52 40.32 13.05
CA THR A 74 -18.84 40.33 13.63
C THR A 74 -18.92 41.31 14.78
N LYS A 75 -20.13 41.83 15.01
CA LYS A 75 -20.41 42.73 16.12
C LYS A 75 -21.66 42.30 16.84
N ASP A 76 -21.76 42.70 18.10
CA ASP A 76 -23.01 42.63 18.85
C ASP A 76 -24.13 43.39 18.13
N ILE A 77 -25.38 42.93 18.29
CA ILE A 77 -26.56 43.48 17.63
C ILE A 77 -26.76 44.98 17.92
N CYS A 78 -26.30 45.47 19.07
CA CYS A 78 -26.38 46.88 19.44
C CYS A 78 -25.27 47.75 18.85
N VAL A 79 -24.24 47.15 18.23
CA VAL A 79 -23.10 47.85 17.63
C VAL A 79 -23.29 47.94 16.11
N PRO A 80 -23.13 49.13 15.50
CA PRO A 80 -23.22 49.28 14.04
C PRO A 80 -22.17 48.42 13.33
N SER A 81 -22.58 47.71 12.28
CA SER A 81 -21.67 46.84 11.54
C SER A 81 -20.61 47.63 10.76
N GLU A 82 -20.79 48.94 10.56
CA GLU A 82 -19.77 49.85 10.02
C GLU A 82 -18.47 49.84 10.86
N GLU A 83 -18.57 49.70 12.18
CA GLU A 83 -17.39 49.67 13.06
C GLU A 83 -16.54 48.42 12.78
N GLY A 84 -17.17 47.25 12.71
CA GLY A 84 -16.49 46.01 12.30
C GLY A 84 -15.96 46.07 10.86
N TYR A 85 -16.59 46.83 9.97
CA TYR A 85 -16.11 47.01 8.60
C TYR A 85 -14.78 47.77 8.56
N ARG A 86 -14.63 48.80 9.41
CA ARG A 86 -13.37 49.54 9.57
C ARG A 86 -12.27 48.66 10.16
N GLU A 87 -12.59 47.80 11.12
CA GLU A 87 -11.64 46.84 11.68
C GLU A 87 -11.19 45.78 10.66
N ALA A 88 -12.14 45.19 9.92
CA ALA A 88 -11.84 44.24 8.84
C ALA A 88 -10.91 44.85 7.78
N ARG A 89 -11.06 46.15 7.47
CA ARG A 89 -10.17 46.89 6.57
C ARG A 89 -8.73 46.99 7.10
N LEU A 90 -8.55 47.23 8.40
CA LEU A 90 -7.22 47.26 9.02
C LEU A 90 -6.52 45.90 8.87
N TYR A 91 -7.26 44.80 9.08
CA TYR A 91 -6.74 43.44 8.90
C TYR A 91 -6.38 43.16 7.44
N ALA A 92 -7.22 43.56 6.49
CA ALA A 92 -6.96 43.36 5.07
C ALA A 92 -5.71 44.12 4.62
N THR A 93 -5.54 45.34 5.10
CA THR A 93 -4.37 46.18 4.84
C THR A 93 -3.09 45.52 5.36
N GLU A 94 -3.11 45.00 6.59
CA GLU A 94 -1.96 44.35 7.21
C GLU A 94 -1.60 43.01 6.54
N ILE A 95 -2.59 42.24 6.09
CA ILE A 95 -2.36 41.02 5.32
C ILE A 95 -1.75 41.38 3.96
N ASN A 96 -2.37 42.29 3.21
CA ASN A 96 -1.96 42.63 1.84
C ASN A 96 -0.55 43.26 1.80
N LYS A 97 -0.15 44.01 2.83
CA LYS A 97 1.19 44.59 2.96
C LYS A 97 2.33 43.54 2.91
N ARG A 98 2.05 42.28 3.22
CA ARG A 98 3.03 41.19 3.23
C ARG A 98 3.31 40.60 1.84
N TYR A 99 2.55 41.03 0.83
CA TYR A 99 2.65 40.54 -0.54
C TYR A 99 3.30 41.59 -1.46
N PRO A 100 3.83 41.19 -2.63
CA PRO A 100 4.42 42.13 -3.59
C PRO A 100 3.45 43.23 -4.02
N LYS A 101 4.00 44.35 -4.52
CA LYS A 101 3.21 45.44 -5.08
C LYS A 101 2.19 44.90 -6.11
N ASP A 102 0.96 45.42 -6.06
CA ASP A 102 -0.15 45.06 -6.95
C ASP A 102 -0.62 43.58 -6.84
N VAL A 103 -0.31 42.94 -5.70
CA VAL A 103 -0.80 41.62 -5.29
C VAL A 103 -1.51 41.76 -3.95
N ASN A 104 -2.84 41.81 -3.98
CA ASN A 104 -3.68 41.96 -2.80
C ASN A 104 -4.56 40.71 -2.61
N PRO A 105 -4.08 39.71 -1.84
CA PRO A 105 -4.86 38.52 -1.52
C PRO A 105 -6.22 38.80 -0.91
N ALA A 106 -6.27 39.59 0.17
CA ALA A 106 -7.49 39.94 0.88
C ALA A 106 -8.22 41.00 0.05
N LYS A 107 -9.12 40.54 -0.81
CA LYS A 107 -9.80 41.39 -1.82
C LYS A 107 -11.04 42.06 -1.27
N TYR A 108 -11.82 41.32 -0.49
CA TYR A 108 -13.06 41.82 0.09
C TYR A 108 -13.02 41.76 1.61
N ILE A 109 -13.82 42.62 2.22
CA ILE A 109 -14.06 42.67 3.65
C ILE A 109 -15.57 42.67 3.89
N LEU A 110 -15.99 41.97 4.94
CA LEU A 110 -17.40 41.89 5.35
C LEU A 110 -17.49 42.16 6.85
N SER A 111 -18.54 42.87 7.26
CA SER A 111 -18.91 43.02 8.66
C SER A 111 -20.39 42.82 8.86
N SER A 112 -20.79 42.19 9.96
CA SER A 112 -22.19 41.92 10.28
C SER A 112 -22.46 42.07 11.77
N ASN A 113 -23.58 42.71 12.12
CA ASN A 113 -24.14 42.68 13.48
C ASN A 113 -25.40 41.80 13.58
N GLY A 114 -25.70 41.06 12.51
CA GLY A 114 -26.86 40.17 12.41
C GLY A 114 -28.14 40.81 11.89
N ILE A 115 -28.21 42.14 11.80
CA ILE A 115 -29.32 42.89 11.17
C ILE A 115 -28.88 43.40 9.79
N GLU A 116 -27.71 44.00 9.74
CA GLU A 116 -27.10 44.59 8.56
C GLU A 116 -25.72 43.98 8.30
N ILE A 117 -25.36 43.95 7.02
CA ILE A 117 -24.08 43.46 6.53
C ILE A 117 -23.45 44.54 5.66
N HIS A 118 -22.27 45.01 6.05
CA HIS A 118 -21.41 45.82 5.21
C HIS A 118 -20.47 44.92 4.42
N LEU A 119 -20.52 45.01 3.09
CA LEU A 119 -19.64 44.27 2.19
C LEU A 119 -19.01 45.24 1.19
N GLY A 120 -17.69 45.13 0.98
CA GLY A 120 -17.03 45.89 -0.06
C GLY A 120 -15.56 45.48 -0.23
N PRO A 121 -14.88 46.05 -1.23
CA PRO A 121 -13.46 45.86 -1.39
C PRO A 121 -12.67 46.51 -0.24
N TRP A 122 -11.50 45.95 0.06
CA TRP A 122 -10.67 46.45 1.16
C TRP A 122 -10.12 47.87 0.91
N ASP A 123 -9.96 48.29 -0.35
CA ASP A 123 -9.26 49.51 -0.78
C ASP A 123 -10.18 50.61 -1.36
N SER A 124 -11.50 50.40 -1.41
CA SER A 124 -12.44 51.39 -1.96
C SER A 124 -13.69 51.51 -1.09
N GLU A 125 -14.23 52.73 -0.99
CA GLU A 125 -15.52 53.03 -0.35
C GLU A 125 -16.63 53.25 -1.38
N GLN A 126 -16.29 53.34 -2.67
CA GLN A 126 -17.25 53.58 -3.75
C GLN A 126 -18.10 52.33 -4.08
N GLU A 127 -17.61 51.15 -3.71
CA GLU A 127 -18.26 49.85 -3.92
C GLU A 127 -18.73 49.22 -2.60
N LEU A 128 -19.06 50.06 -1.62
CA LEU A 128 -19.65 49.61 -0.36
C LEU A 128 -21.12 49.25 -0.55
N HIS A 129 -21.47 48.03 -0.18
CA HIS A 129 -22.84 47.53 -0.13
C HIS A 129 -23.28 47.38 1.33
N VAL A 130 -24.38 48.04 1.69
CA VAL A 130 -25.08 47.84 2.96
C VAL A 130 -26.30 46.98 2.67
N LEU A 131 -26.30 45.76 3.20
CA LEU A 131 -27.30 44.72 2.93
C LEU A 131 -28.06 44.40 4.21
N GLU A 132 -29.31 43.96 4.10
CA GLU A 132 -30.09 43.55 5.28
C GLU A 132 -30.15 42.03 5.37
N THR A 133 -29.87 41.47 6.56
CA THR A 133 -29.86 40.01 6.76
C THR A 133 -31.23 39.38 6.45
N ARG A 134 -32.32 40.10 6.70
CA ARG A 134 -33.69 39.66 6.38
C ARG A 134 -33.95 39.47 4.87
N ASN A 135 -33.16 40.13 4.03
CA ASN A 135 -33.27 40.08 2.56
C ASN A 135 -32.34 39.03 1.95
N LEU A 136 -31.63 38.23 2.75
CA LEU A 136 -30.81 37.12 2.27
C LEU A 136 -31.67 35.91 1.90
N LYS A 137 -32.50 36.05 0.85
CA LYS A 137 -33.37 35.01 0.31
C LYS A 137 -33.12 34.86 -1.19
N GLU A 138 -33.28 33.64 -1.70
CA GLU A 138 -33.15 33.36 -3.14
C GLU A 138 -34.11 34.25 -3.95
N GLY A 139 -33.58 34.90 -4.98
CA GLY A 139 -34.30 35.86 -5.83
C GLY A 139 -34.33 37.31 -5.31
N LEU A 140 -33.71 37.61 -4.17
CA LEU A 140 -33.52 38.98 -3.69
C LEU A 140 -32.12 39.51 -4.00
N LYS A 141 -32.06 40.82 -4.31
CA LYS A 141 -30.85 41.53 -4.72
C LYS A 141 -29.69 41.42 -3.72
N ASP A 142 -29.99 41.43 -2.42
CA ASP A 142 -28.97 41.42 -1.38
C ASP A 142 -28.19 40.09 -1.39
N LEU A 143 -28.89 38.97 -1.55
CA LEU A 143 -28.25 37.66 -1.67
C LEU A 143 -27.45 37.53 -2.98
N GLU A 144 -27.99 38.04 -4.09
CA GLU A 144 -27.26 38.06 -5.36
C GLU A 144 -25.98 38.88 -5.26
N THR A 145 -26.03 40.02 -4.56
CA THR A 145 -24.87 40.89 -4.33
C THR A 145 -23.77 40.17 -3.56
N LEU A 146 -24.12 39.38 -2.52
CA LEU A 146 -23.15 38.53 -1.81
C LEU A 146 -22.53 37.48 -2.74
N LYS A 147 -23.36 36.74 -3.50
CA LYS A 147 -22.89 35.68 -4.39
C LYS A 147 -21.96 36.21 -5.49
N LEU A 148 -22.23 37.40 -6.02
CA LEU A 148 -21.44 38.02 -7.09
C LEU A 148 -20.07 38.55 -6.62
N ASN A 149 -19.92 38.86 -5.33
CA ASN A 149 -18.70 39.47 -4.80
C ASN A 149 -17.86 38.50 -3.95
N ILE A 150 -18.51 37.60 -3.21
CA ILE A 150 -17.86 36.76 -2.19
C ILE A 150 -18.34 35.30 -2.18
N SER A 151 -18.85 34.78 -3.29
CA SER A 151 -19.00 33.33 -3.40
C SER A 151 -17.65 32.63 -3.52
N ARG A 152 -17.58 31.36 -3.10
CA ARG A 152 -16.38 30.54 -3.25
C ARG A 152 -15.92 30.47 -4.71
N SER A 153 -16.84 30.30 -5.66
CA SER A 153 -16.52 30.23 -7.09
C SER A 153 -15.91 31.54 -7.61
N PHE A 154 -16.42 32.69 -7.16
CA PHE A 154 -15.88 33.99 -7.54
C PHE A 154 -14.49 34.23 -6.96
N LEU A 155 -14.32 34.03 -5.65
CA LEU A 155 -13.02 34.25 -5.00
C LEU A 155 -11.97 33.19 -5.39
N LEU A 156 -12.36 32.01 -5.87
CA LEU A 156 -11.43 31.02 -6.42
C LEU A 156 -10.68 31.57 -7.64
N THR A 157 -11.36 32.28 -8.53
CA THR A 157 -10.73 32.94 -9.69
C THR A 157 -9.69 33.96 -9.23
N HIS A 158 -10.01 34.77 -8.21
CA HIS A 158 -9.06 35.72 -7.62
C HIS A 158 -7.87 35.01 -6.97
N ALA A 159 -8.12 33.97 -6.18
CA ALA A 159 -7.07 33.19 -5.52
C ALA A 159 -6.10 32.56 -6.54
N GLN A 160 -6.60 32.08 -7.68
CA GLN A 160 -5.78 31.57 -8.77
C GLN A 160 -4.88 32.66 -9.38
N LEU A 161 -5.44 33.83 -9.69
CA LEU A 161 -4.67 34.96 -10.21
C LEU A 161 -3.57 35.42 -9.25
N VAL A 162 -3.88 35.50 -7.96
CA VAL A 162 -2.90 35.83 -6.92
C VAL A 162 -1.83 34.74 -6.86
N ARG A 163 -2.21 33.47 -6.88
CA ARG A 163 -1.28 32.34 -6.86
C ARG A 163 -0.33 32.36 -8.06
N ASP A 164 -0.83 32.66 -9.24
CA ASP A 164 -0.01 32.73 -10.46
C ASP A 164 1.02 33.86 -10.39
N LYS A 165 0.68 34.99 -9.76
CA LYS A 165 1.64 36.08 -9.48
C LYS A 165 2.66 35.74 -8.40
N LEU A 166 2.33 34.87 -7.44
CA LEU A 166 3.21 34.48 -6.33
C LEU A 166 4.11 33.29 -6.64
N ILE A 167 3.74 32.45 -7.62
CA ILE A 167 4.59 31.36 -8.07
C ILE A 167 5.69 31.97 -8.95
N ALA A 168 6.95 31.85 -8.49
CA ALA A 168 8.10 32.08 -9.36
C ALA A 168 7.97 31.21 -10.62
N VAL A 169 7.97 31.86 -11.79
CA VAL A 169 7.82 31.25 -13.12
C VAL A 169 8.95 30.24 -13.41
N ASP A 170 10.08 30.36 -12.71
CA ASP A 170 11.24 29.50 -12.89
C ASP A 170 11.12 28.16 -12.14
N ARG A 171 10.18 27.33 -12.56
CA ARG A 171 10.18 25.90 -12.19
C ARG A 171 11.08 25.14 -13.16
N TYR A 172 12.36 25.04 -12.83
CA TYR A 172 13.22 24.06 -13.48
C TYR A 172 12.91 22.68 -12.93
N LYS A 173 12.39 21.78 -13.78
CA LYS A 173 12.44 20.36 -13.44
C LYS A 173 13.92 20.01 -13.24
N PRO A 174 14.30 19.23 -12.20
CA PRO A 174 15.69 18.79 -12.02
C PRO A 174 16.28 18.15 -13.28
N LEU A 175 15.43 17.50 -14.09
CA LEU A 175 15.77 16.96 -15.40
C LEU A 175 16.30 18.04 -16.38
N PHE A 176 15.70 19.24 -16.41
CA PHE A 176 16.13 20.34 -17.29
C PHE A 176 17.42 21.02 -16.84
N LEU A 177 17.86 20.78 -15.60
CA LEU A 177 19.19 21.22 -15.14
C LEU A 177 20.32 20.33 -15.67
N LEU A 178 20.02 19.12 -16.15
CA LEU A 178 21.01 18.19 -16.71
C LEU A 178 21.45 18.54 -18.14
N GLY A 179 20.77 19.51 -18.77
CA GLY A 179 21.00 19.94 -20.15
C GLY A 179 19.96 19.37 -21.13
N GLY A 180 20.29 19.43 -22.43
CA GLY A 180 19.38 19.00 -23.50
C GLY A 180 19.10 17.50 -23.54
N PRO A 181 18.14 17.05 -24.37
CA PRO A 181 17.69 15.65 -24.45
C PRO A 181 18.83 14.65 -24.61
N SER A 182 19.87 15.00 -25.38
CA SER A 182 21.05 14.14 -25.61
C SER A 182 21.87 13.86 -24.35
N ARG A 183 21.94 14.80 -23.40
CA ARG A 183 22.60 14.55 -22.09
C ARG A 183 21.70 13.74 -21.16
N GLN A 184 20.39 14.00 -21.21
CA GLN A 184 19.41 13.28 -20.39
C GLN A 184 19.31 11.80 -20.79
N SER A 185 19.48 11.48 -22.08
CA SER A 185 19.46 10.11 -22.59
C SER A 185 20.85 9.47 -22.68
N SER A 186 21.91 10.17 -22.29
CA SER A 186 23.26 9.60 -22.30
C SER A 186 23.37 8.51 -21.25
N GLN A 187 23.64 7.27 -21.70
CA GLN A 187 23.99 6.20 -20.79
C GLN A 187 25.40 6.46 -20.25
N LEU A 188 25.52 6.58 -18.93
CA LEU A 188 26.81 6.69 -18.28
C LEU A 188 27.57 5.37 -18.47
N SER A 189 28.89 5.47 -18.66
CA SER A 189 29.76 4.30 -18.77
C SER A 189 29.63 3.40 -17.53
N PRO A 190 29.59 2.07 -17.67
CA PRO A 190 29.45 1.16 -16.53
C PRO A 190 30.56 1.38 -15.50
N ASN A 191 30.18 1.55 -14.23
CA ASN A 191 31.14 1.67 -13.14
C ASN A 191 31.81 0.32 -12.89
N THR A 192 33.12 0.22 -13.15
CA THR A 192 33.91 -1.01 -12.94
C THR A 192 33.95 -1.43 -11.47
N PHE A 193 33.81 -0.50 -10.51
CA PHE A 193 33.64 -0.83 -9.09
C PHE A 193 32.22 -1.36 -8.78
N ALA A 194 31.20 -0.86 -9.47
CA ALA A 194 29.85 -1.40 -9.31
C ALA A 194 29.75 -2.83 -9.83
N ALA A 195 30.56 -3.21 -10.84
CA ALA A 195 30.62 -4.59 -11.31
C ALA A 195 30.98 -5.59 -10.21
N ASP A 196 31.83 -5.20 -9.25
CA ASP A 196 32.19 -6.03 -8.10
C ASP A 196 31.07 -6.08 -7.04
N LEU A 197 30.21 -5.06 -6.97
CA LEU A 197 29.05 -4.99 -6.07
C LEU A 197 27.85 -5.79 -6.59
N VAL A 198 27.67 -5.84 -7.92
CA VAL A 198 26.50 -6.47 -8.57
C VAL A 198 26.25 -7.90 -8.09
N PRO A 199 27.23 -8.81 -7.97
CA PRO A 199 26.98 -10.17 -7.48
C PRO A 199 26.42 -10.20 -6.04
N ILE A 200 26.90 -9.31 -5.17
CA ILE A 200 26.46 -9.22 -3.77
C ILE A 200 25.07 -8.60 -3.69
N LEU A 201 24.83 -7.55 -4.48
CA LEU A 201 23.53 -6.90 -4.56
C LEU A 201 22.48 -7.83 -5.15
N ARG A 202 22.81 -8.60 -6.20
CA ARG A 202 21.92 -9.63 -6.73
C ARG A 202 21.57 -10.67 -5.66
N LYS A 203 22.59 -11.24 -5.01
CA LYS A 203 22.40 -12.24 -3.95
C LYS A 203 21.49 -11.78 -2.79
N TYR A 204 21.53 -10.51 -2.39
CA TYR A 204 20.87 -10.04 -1.16
C TYR A 204 19.73 -9.03 -1.35
N PHE A 205 19.67 -8.33 -2.50
CA PHE A 205 18.73 -7.27 -2.79
C PHE A 205 17.86 -7.53 -4.02
N ASP A 206 18.23 -8.47 -4.91
CA ASP A 206 17.37 -8.86 -6.03
C ASP A 206 16.18 -9.70 -5.52
N PRO A 207 14.93 -9.19 -5.64
CA PRO A 207 13.75 -9.86 -5.14
C PRO A 207 13.50 -11.25 -5.75
N ASP A 208 13.95 -11.47 -6.99
CA ASP A 208 13.71 -12.70 -7.74
C ASP A 208 14.75 -13.78 -7.37
N GLU A 209 16.03 -13.43 -7.25
CA GLU A 209 17.06 -14.36 -6.73
C GLU A 209 16.87 -14.67 -5.23
N THR A 210 16.38 -13.69 -4.46
CA THR A 210 16.24 -13.82 -3.00
C THR A 210 14.98 -14.56 -2.55
N LYS A 211 14.03 -14.85 -3.46
CA LYS A 211 12.71 -15.41 -3.14
C LYS A 211 12.79 -16.71 -2.31
N TRP A 212 13.82 -17.53 -2.58
CA TRP A 212 13.99 -18.85 -1.95
C TRP A 212 15.28 -19.00 -1.14
N SER A 213 16.01 -17.91 -0.93
CA SER A 213 17.27 -17.96 -0.17
C SER A 213 17.01 -18.30 1.29
N GLU A 214 17.54 -19.44 1.76
CA GLU A 214 17.36 -19.90 3.15
C GLU A 214 17.92 -18.91 4.16
N GLU A 215 19.11 -18.37 3.91
CA GLU A 215 19.74 -17.35 4.76
C GLU A 215 18.82 -16.13 4.96
N ILE A 216 18.11 -15.73 3.91
CA ILE A 216 17.21 -14.60 3.92
C ILE A 216 15.86 -14.93 4.58
N LEU A 217 15.31 -16.12 4.34
CA LEU A 217 14.08 -16.58 4.99
C LEU A 217 14.27 -16.70 6.51
N GLU A 218 15.42 -17.18 6.94
CA GLU A 218 15.76 -17.36 8.35
C GLU A 218 16.14 -16.04 9.03
N ARG A 219 17.11 -15.31 8.47
CA ARG A 219 17.79 -14.17 9.14
C ARG A 219 17.45 -12.80 8.52
N GLY A 220 16.94 -12.78 7.29
CA GLY A 220 16.62 -11.56 6.55
C GLY A 220 15.15 -11.12 6.65
N TYR A 221 14.25 -11.99 7.13
CA TYR A 221 12.83 -11.68 7.26
C TYR A 221 12.57 -10.71 8.42
N CYS A 222 11.93 -9.57 8.14
CA CYS A 222 11.60 -8.56 9.12
C CYS A 222 10.12 -8.67 9.51
N SER A 223 9.84 -8.83 10.81
CA SER A 223 8.47 -8.71 11.33
C SER A 223 8.06 -7.24 11.48
N SER A 224 6.76 -6.97 11.43
CA SER A 224 6.21 -5.62 11.63
C SER A 224 6.36 -5.09 13.06
N ASP A 225 6.72 -5.94 14.03
CA ASP A 225 6.87 -5.60 15.45
C ASP A 225 8.27 -5.10 15.86
N GLU A 226 9.25 -5.03 14.94
CA GLU A 226 10.55 -4.35 15.19
C GLU A 226 10.39 -2.81 15.20
N ILE A 227 9.49 -2.33 16.05
CA ILE A 227 9.10 -0.94 16.24
C ILE A 227 10.03 -0.33 17.29
N THR A 228 11.09 0.34 16.85
CA THR A 228 11.81 1.27 17.71
C THR A 228 10.95 2.53 17.94
N LYS A 229 10.84 2.95 19.22
CA LYS A 229 10.05 4.05 19.80
C LYS A 229 10.15 5.45 19.14
N TYR A 230 10.87 5.63 18.04
CA TYR A 230 11.27 6.95 17.55
C TYR A 230 10.37 7.61 16.49
N ASN A 231 9.26 7.01 16.05
CA ASN A 231 8.43 7.57 14.96
C ASN A 231 6.91 7.37 15.15
N SER A 232 6.38 7.63 16.35
CA SER A 232 4.94 7.53 16.65
C SER A 232 4.07 8.58 15.94
N THR A 233 4.63 9.75 15.62
CA THR A 233 3.88 10.89 15.08
C THR A 233 3.43 10.70 13.63
N LEU A 234 4.29 10.12 12.79
CA LEU A 234 3.97 9.81 11.39
C LEU A 234 3.02 8.60 11.29
N GLU A 235 3.10 7.71 12.28
CA GLU A 235 2.20 6.57 12.40
C GLU A 235 0.78 6.94 12.84
N SER A 236 0.58 7.93 13.72
CA SER A 236 -0.78 8.42 14.03
C SER A 236 -1.50 8.86 12.75
N LEU A 237 -0.82 9.67 11.91
CA LEU A 237 -1.39 10.16 10.65
C LEU A 237 -1.62 9.07 9.59
N LEU A 238 -0.85 7.98 9.62
CA LEU A 238 -0.98 6.85 8.68
C LEU A 238 -1.92 5.74 9.20
N LYS A 239 -2.00 5.52 10.52
CA LYS A 239 -2.91 4.56 11.18
C LYS A 239 -4.36 5.01 11.05
N ASP A 240 -4.62 6.31 11.16
CA ASP A 240 -5.97 6.86 11.13
C ASP A 240 -6.69 6.66 9.78
N ARG A 241 -5.96 6.34 8.70
CA ARG A 241 -6.59 5.96 7.41
C ARG A 241 -6.79 4.46 7.19
N ILE A 242 -6.09 3.60 7.93
CA ILE A 242 -6.04 2.15 7.67
C ILE A 242 -6.99 1.37 8.60
N MET A 243 -7.27 1.89 9.80
CA MET A 243 -8.13 1.23 10.78
C MET A 243 -9.63 1.46 10.55
N LEU A 244 -10.01 2.18 9.48
CA LEU A 244 -11.40 2.32 9.09
C LEU A 244 -11.81 1.15 8.18
N LYS A 245 -12.34 0.10 8.82
CA LYS A 245 -13.31 -0.93 8.34
C LYS A 245 -12.79 -2.38 8.28
N GLY A 246 -13.48 -3.24 9.03
CA GLY A 246 -13.62 -4.69 8.77
C GLY A 246 -12.97 -5.60 9.82
N GLY A 247 -13.77 -6.51 10.40
CA GLY A 247 -13.38 -7.47 11.45
C GLY A 247 -12.48 -8.61 11.00
N VAL A 248 -11.33 -8.30 10.39
CA VAL A 248 -10.30 -9.24 9.95
C VAL A 248 -9.13 -9.20 10.95
N GLU A 249 -8.68 -10.36 11.44
CA GLU A 249 -7.55 -10.43 12.36
C GLU A 249 -6.22 -10.11 11.62
N SER A 250 -5.52 -9.07 12.08
CA SER A 250 -4.18 -8.77 11.59
C SER A 250 -3.17 -9.80 12.12
N LEU A 251 -2.46 -10.51 11.25
CA LEU A 251 -1.34 -11.35 11.68
C LEU A 251 -0.15 -10.47 12.05
N LYS A 252 0.25 -10.56 13.32
CA LYS A 252 1.53 -10.05 13.82
C LYS A 252 2.52 -11.21 13.82
N THR A 253 3.58 -11.10 13.02
CA THR A 253 4.50 -12.21 12.71
C THR A 253 5.59 -12.39 13.77
N THR A 254 5.18 -12.74 15.00
CA THR A 254 6.09 -13.21 16.07
C THR A 254 6.13 -14.74 16.13
N LYS A 255 7.25 -15.33 16.63
CA LYS A 255 7.35 -16.78 16.96
C LYS A 255 6.17 -17.29 17.79
N ASN A 256 5.57 -16.44 18.63
CA ASN A 256 4.45 -16.79 19.51
C ASN A 256 3.05 -16.75 18.83
N LYS A 257 2.94 -16.56 17.50
CA LYS A 257 1.64 -16.49 16.78
C LYS A 257 1.52 -17.36 15.52
N ALA A 258 2.55 -18.18 15.18
CA ALA A 258 2.37 -19.31 14.27
C ALA A 258 1.19 -20.21 14.71
N ASP A 259 0.91 -20.20 16.02
CA ASP A 259 -0.27 -20.70 16.72
C ASP A 259 -1.61 -20.66 15.97
N ILE A 260 -1.96 -19.65 15.16
CA ILE A 260 -3.30 -19.62 14.54
C ILE A 260 -3.36 -20.51 13.31
N ILE A 261 -2.34 -20.44 12.43
CA ILE A 261 -2.22 -21.37 11.30
C ILE A 261 -1.97 -22.78 11.86
N ASP A 262 -1.13 -22.91 12.88
CA ASP A 262 -0.91 -24.17 13.59
C ASP A 262 -2.18 -24.69 14.27
N LYS A 263 -3.06 -23.83 14.82
CA LYS A 263 -4.37 -24.23 15.37
C LYS A 263 -5.34 -24.66 14.27
N ALA A 264 -5.35 -23.97 13.13
CA ALA A 264 -6.18 -24.34 11.98
C ALA A 264 -5.69 -25.66 11.37
N LEU A 265 -4.39 -25.84 11.24
CA LEU A 265 -3.75 -27.06 10.75
C LEU A 265 -3.88 -28.21 11.74
N SER A 266 -3.60 -27.99 13.03
CA SER A 266 -3.78 -29.02 14.06
C SER A 266 -5.24 -29.43 14.15
N LYS A 267 -6.21 -28.50 14.03
CA LYS A 267 -7.62 -28.85 13.89
C LYS A 267 -7.86 -29.68 12.63
N ALA A 268 -7.29 -29.33 11.48
CA ALA A 268 -7.43 -30.14 10.26
C ALA A 268 -6.79 -31.55 10.39
N VAL A 269 -5.67 -31.67 11.10
CA VAL A 269 -4.96 -32.93 11.36
C VAL A 269 -5.69 -33.79 12.41
N THR A 270 -6.25 -33.17 13.46
CA THR A 270 -6.91 -33.88 14.58
C THR A 270 -8.40 -34.15 14.36
N SER A 271 -9.10 -33.31 13.59
CA SER A 271 -10.54 -33.47 13.29
C SER A 271 -10.74 -34.54 12.23
N LYS A 272 -10.65 -35.80 12.65
CA LYS A 272 -10.62 -37.01 11.82
C LYS A 272 -11.81 -37.29 10.88
N ARG A 273 -12.75 -36.37 10.57
CA ARG A 273 -13.80 -36.60 9.54
C ARG A 273 -14.74 -35.43 9.18
N ASP A 274 -14.85 -34.36 9.98
CA ASP A 274 -16.02 -33.45 9.89
C ASP A 274 -15.76 -31.95 9.72
N VAL A 275 -14.54 -31.50 9.40
CA VAL A 275 -14.33 -30.07 9.08
C VAL A 275 -14.41 -29.85 7.56
N PRO A 276 -15.35 -29.03 7.06
CA PRO A 276 -15.43 -28.72 5.64
C PRO A 276 -14.17 -27.98 5.19
N ASP A 277 -13.51 -28.52 4.16
CA ASP A 277 -12.41 -27.98 3.34
C ASP A 277 -11.79 -26.67 3.89
N PRO A 278 -10.88 -26.77 4.89
CA PRO A 278 -10.35 -25.59 5.56
C PRO A 278 -9.71 -24.64 4.55
N PHE A 279 -10.07 -23.37 4.66
CA PHE A 279 -9.60 -22.31 3.78
C PHE A 279 -9.04 -21.15 4.58
N ILE A 280 -7.86 -20.71 4.20
CA ILE A 280 -7.20 -19.56 4.81
C ILE A 280 -6.89 -18.53 3.73
N LEU A 281 -7.29 -17.29 3.98
CA LEU A 281 -6.97 -16.14 3.13
C LEU A 281 -5.76 -15.40 3.70
N ILE A 282 -4.74 -15.16 2.88
CA ILE A 282 -3.55 -14.35 3.21
C ILE A 282 -3.61 -13.06 2.41
N ILE A 283 -3.95 -11.96 3.07
CA ILE A 283 -4.22 -10.66 2.44
C ILE A 283 -3.06 -9.70 2.69
N GLY A 284 -2.66 -8.90 1.71
CA GLY A 284 -1.72 -7.79 1.94
C GLY A 284 -1.25 -7.14 0.65
N GLY A 285 -0.89 -5.85 0.73
CA GLY A 285 -0.51 -5.03 -0.44
C GLY A 285 0.68 -5.56 -1.26
N VAL A 286 0.93 -4.92 -2.40
CA VAL A 286 2.03 -5.30 -3.31
C VAL A 286 3.37 -5.17 -2.60
N GLY A 287 4.18 -6.24 -2.64
CA GLY A 287 5.50 -6.25 -2.00
C GLY A 287 5.47 -6.41 -0.48
N SER A 288 4.33 -6.74 0.12
CA SER A 288 4.20 -7.01 1.57
C SER A 288 4.91 -8.27 2.06
N GLY A 289 5.32 -9.17 1.15
CA GLY A 289 6.04 -10.39 1.48
C GLY A 289 5.16 -11.62 1.71
N LYS A 290 3.97 -11.71 1.08
CA LYS A 290 3.05 -12.86 1.21
C LYS A 290 3.71 -14.20 0.86
N SER A 291 4.28 -14.33 -0.35
CA SER A 291 4.99 -15.53 -0.79
C SER A 291 6.14 -15.90 0.17
N MET A 292 6.92 -14.88 0.58
CA MET A 292 8.03 -15.05 1.50
C MET A 292 7.57 -15.51 2.89
N PHE A 293 6.42 -15.02 3.37
CA PHE A 293 5.84 -15.45 4.63
C PHE A 293 5.41 -16.92 4.56
N ILE A 294 4.74 -17.35 3.49
CA ILE A 294 4.29 -18.74 3.31
C ILE A 294 5.49 -19.69 3.32
N GLU A 295 6.54 -19.36 2.58
CA GLU A 295 7.77 -20.15 2.56
C GLU A 295 8.48 -20.20 3.90
N ARG A 296 8.65 -19.03 4.53
CA ARG A 296 9.26 -18.95 5.85
C ARG A 296 8.45 -19.76 6.87
N TYR A 297 7.13 -19.72 6.76
CA TYR A 297 6.25 -20.49 7.62
C TYR A 297 6.51 -21.98 7.46
N TYR A 298 6.45 -22.50 6.23
CA TYR A 298 6.69 -23.90 5.91
C TYR A 298 8.10 -24.39 6.32
N LYS A 299 9.13 -23.57 6.07
CA LYS A 299 10.52 -23.98 6.35
C LYS A 299 10.91 -23.84 7.83
N HIS A 300 10.49 -22.78 8.51
CA HIS A 300 11.08 -22.38 9.79
C HIS A 300 10.11 -22.11 10.94
N LEU A 301 8.80 -21.92 10.69
CA LEU A 301 7.86 -21.53 11.76
C LEU A 301 6.85 -22.61 12.10
N ILE A 302 6.46 -23.45 11.14
CA ILE A 302 5.53 -24.54 11.35
C ILE A 302 6.07 -25.49 12.42
N ASN A 303 5.19 -25.96 13.30
CA ASN A 303 5.54 -26.99 14.26
C ASN A 303 6.00 -28.29 13.54
N GLU A 304 7.13 -28.86 13.96
CA GLU A 304 7.70 -30.08 13.38
C GLU A 304 6.72 -31.28 13.39
N GLU A 305 5.87 -31.40 14.41
CA GLU A 305 4.83 -32.43 14.46
C GLU A 305 3.79 -32.25 13.35
N ILE A 306 3.38 -31.00 13.06
CA ILE A 306 2.45 -30.70 11.98
C ILE A 306 3.14 -30.90 10.63
N LYS A 307 4.38 -30.43 10.50
CA LYS A 307 5.19 -30.53 9.28
C LYS A 307 5.37 -31.99 8.84
N ASN A 308 5.77 -32.87 9.76
CA ASN A 308 5.99 -34.28 9.47
C ASN A 308 4.70 -35.06 9.18
N ASN A 309 3.53 -34.52 9.55
CA ASN A 309 2.23 -35.15 9.35
C ASN A 309 1.40 -34.47 8.24
N THR A 310 2.00 -33.61 7.42
CA THR A 310 1.33 -32.91 6.31
C THR A 310 2.18 -32.93 5.06
N LEU A 311 1.54 -32.86 3.90
CA LEU A 311 2.21 -32.71 2.60
C LEU A 311 1.82 -31.36 1.99
N TRP A 312 2.72 -30.76 1.22
CA TRP A 312 2.57 -29.39 0.73
C TRP A 312 2.72 -29.28 -0.78
N ALA A 313 1.96 -28.38 -1.40
CA ALA A 313 2.14 -27.96 -2.78
C ALA A 313 1.79 -26.47 -2.94
N VAL A 314 2.46 -25.79 -3.87
CA VAL A 314 2.33 -24.37 -4.17
C VAL A 314 2.11 -24.19 -5.66
N VAL A 315 1.03 -23.50 -6.01
CA VAL A 315 0.69 -23.08 -7.36
C VAL A 315 0.87 -21.56 -7.44
N ASP A 316 1.92 -21.10 -8.13
CA ASP A 316 2.24 -19.68 -8.29
C ASP A 316 1.65 -19.14 -9.60
N PHE A 317 0.57 -18.36 -9.52
CA PHE A 317 -0.09 -17.82 -10.72
C PHE A 317 0.71 -16.75 -11.48
N ASN A 318 1.92 -16.38 -11.02
CA ASN A 318 2.86 -15.63 -11.85
C ASN A 318 3.32 -16.41 -13.09
N THR A 319 3.38 -17.74 -13.01
CA THR A 319 3.83 -18.62 -14.11
C THR A 319 2.69 -19.10 -14.99
N ALA A 320 1.45 -18.70 -14.68
CA ALA A 320 0.28 -19.14 -15.43
C ALA A 320 0.35 -18.70 -16.91
N PRO A 321 -0.20 -19.49 -17.85
CA PRO A 321 -0.26 -19.14 -19.27
C PRO A 321 -1.17 -17.93 -19.52
N GLN A 322 -0.91 -17.16 -20.58
CA GLN A 322 -1.77 -16.00 -20.93
C GLN A 322 -3.18 -16.44 -21.34
N ASP A 323 -3.27 -17.56 -22.06
CA ASP A 323 -4.54 -18.22 -22.34
C ASP A 323 -5.03 -18.97 -21.09
N ILE A 324 -6.32 -18.81 -20.79
CA ILE A 324 -6.98 -19.30 -19.56
C ILE A 324 -7.94 -20.45 -19.89
N SER A 325 -8.08 -20.80 -21.17
CA SER A 325 -8.94 -21.90 -21.64
C SER A 325 -8.73 -23.21 -20.87
N ASP A 326 -7.48 -23.56 -20.57
CA ASP A 326 -7.09 -24.81 -19.89
C ASP A 326 -6.50 -24.59 -18.48
N LEU A 327 -6.99 -23.58 -17.75
CA LEU A 327 -6.42 -23.22 -16.44
C LEU A 327 -6.55 -24.35 -15.41
N GLU A 328 -7.62 -25.13 -15.46
CA GLU A 328 -7.84 -26.29 -14.58
C GLU A 328 -6.76 -27.35 -14.74
N THR A 329 -6.46 -27.75 -15.98
CA THR A 329 -5.37 -28.68 -16.33
C THR A 329 -4.02 -28.12 -15.89
N TRP A 330 -3.77 -26.83 -16.11
CA TRP A 330 -2.53 -26.17 -15.69
C TRP A 330 -2.34 -26.18 -14.16
N ILE A 331 -3.40 -25.89 -13.38
CA ILE A 331 -3.35 -25.96 -11.91
C ILE A 331 -2.96 -27.38 -11.46
N CYS A 332 -3.57 -28.41 -12.06
CA CYS A 332 -3.27 -29.80 -11.75
C CYS A 332 -1.81 -30.15 -12.06
N GLN A 333 -1.29 -29.68 -13.19
CA GLN A 333 0.11 -29.90 -13.57
C GLN A 333 1.09 -29.22 -12.60
N GLU A 334 0.86 -27.95 -12.26
CA GLU A 334 1.71 -27.23 -11.31
C GLU A 334 1.64 -27.84 -9.92
N PHE A 335 0.47 -28.30 -9.49
CA PHE A 335 0.34 -29.07 -8.26
C PHE A 335 1.24 -30.31 -8.27
N ILE A 336 1.21 -31.12 -9.34
CA ILE A 336 2.02 -32.35 -9.45
C ILE A 336 3.52 -32.02 -9.41
N ASN A 337 3.94 -31.01 -10.19
CA ASN A 337 5.34 -30.59 -10.30
C ASN A 337 5.90 -30.12 -8.96
N ASP A 338 5.18 -29.24 -8.26
CA ASP A 338 5.64 -28.67 -6.99
C ASP A 338 5.48 -29.66 -5.83
N PHE A 339 4.45 -30.51 -5.86
CA PHE A 339 4.24 -31.56 -4.86
C PHE A 339 5.41 -32.54 -4.79
N SER A 340 5.94 -33.01 -5.92
CA SER A 340 7.09 -33.94 -5.88
C SER A 340 8.36 -33.24 -5.41
N LEU A 341 8.60 -32.02 -5.88
CA LEU A 341 9.76 -31.21 -5.49
C LEU A 341 9.81 -30.95 -3.97
N ARG A 342 8.67 -30.63 -3.35
CA ARG A 342 8.62 -30.22 -1.92
C ARG A 342 8.60 -31.37 -0.94
N ASN A 343 8.04 -32.51 -1.35
CA ASN A 343 7.86 -33.66 -0.46
C ASN A 343 8.89 -34.78 -0.72
N GLY A 344 9.79 -34.59 -1.71
CA GLY A 344 10.93 -35.47 -2.02
C GLY A 344 10.69 -36.31 -3.28
N ASP A 345 11.41 -36.03 -4.37
CA ASP A 345 11.03 -36.40 -5.74
C ASP A 345 11.05 -37.92 -6.04
N ASP A 346 12.01 -38.66 -5.47
CA ASP A 346 12.44 -39.96 -6.03
C ASP A 346 11.42 -41.13 -5.88
N ASP A 347 10.46 -41.05 -4.97
CA ASP A 347 9.55 -42.17 -4.67
C ASP A 347 8.10 -41.97 -5.18
N PHE A 348 7.63 -40.74 -5.43
CA PHE A 348 6.19 -40.50 -5.59
C PHE A 348 5.58 -41.08 -6.86
N PHE A 349 6.32 -41.12 -7.96
CA PHE A 349 5.83 -41.59 -9.26
C PHE A 349 6.36 -42.97 -9.66
N THR A 350 6.87 -43.74 -8.68
CA THR A 350 7.19 -45.16 -8.88
C THR A 350 5.95 -45.93 -9.31
N PHE A 351 6.12 -46.98 -10.10
CA PHE A 351 5.00 -47.79 -10.59
C PHE A 351 4.18 -48.39 -9.43
N GLU A 352 4.84 -48.75 -8.33
CA GLU A 352 4.21 -49.21 -7.09
C GLU A 352 3.30 -48.14 -6.47
N ASN A 353 3.73 -46.89 -6.44
CA ASN A 353 2.93 -45.79 -5.93
C ASN A 353 1.81 -45.39 -6.91
N LEU A 354 2.04 -45.42 -8.22
CA LEU A 354 0.97 -45.22 -9.21
C LEU A 354 -0.12 -46.28 -9.05
N LYS A 355 0.23 -47.55 -8.82
CA LYS A 355 -0.75 -48.61 -8.51
C LYS A 355 -1.54 -48.31 -7.23
N ARG A 356 -0.91 -47.73 -6.21
CA ARG A 356 -1.58 -47.33 -4.97
C ARG A 356 -2.52 -46.16 -5.20
N TYR A 357 -2.08 -45.13 -5.93
CA TYR A 357 -2.92 -43.99 -6.28
C TYR A 357 -4.13 -44.44 -7.05
N PHE A 358 -3.97 -45.25 -8.09
CA PHE A 358 -5.07 -45.72 -8.94
C PHE A 358 -5.75 -46.99 -8.45
N ALA A 359 -5.50 -47.44 -7.21
CA ALA A 359 -6.07 -48.69 -6.69
C ALA A 359 -7.61 -48.80 -6.83
N PRO A 360 -8.41 -47.73 -6.60
CA PRO A 360 -9.86 -47.78 -6.82
C PRO A 360 -10.24 -47.99 -8.30
N ASP A 361 -9.51 -47.37 -9.22
CA ASP A 361 -9.73 -47.47 -10.66
C ASP A 361 -9.33 -48.85 -11.18
N ILE A 362 -8.19 -49.39 -10.71
CA ILE A 362 -7.74 -50.76 -10.95
C ILE A 362 -8.80 -51.74 -10.46
N ALA A 363 -9.26 -51.62 -9.22
CA ALA A 363 -10.29 -52.50 -8.65
C ALA A 363 -11.61 -52.46 -9.46
N ARG A 364 -11.98 -51.30 -10.01
CA ARG A 364 -13.15 -51.15 -10.88
C ARG A 364 -12.95 -51.89 -12.21
N ARG A 365 -11.76 -51.82 -12.81
CA ARG A 365 -11.43 -52.57 -14.03
C ARG A 365 -11.45 -54.08 -13.78
N GLU A 366 -10.85 -54.52 -12.68
CA GLU A 366 -10.78 -55.94 -12.29
C GLU A 366 -12.14 -56.55 -12.00
N LYS A 367 -13.05 -55.81 -11.36
CA LYS A 367 -14.43 -56.27 -11.12
C LYS A 367 -15.30 -56.24 -12.38
N GLY A 368 -14.90 -55.46 -13.38
CA GLY A 368 -15.63 -55.26 -14.63
C GLY A 368 -14.89 -55.83 -15.84
N PRO A 369 -14.46 -54.98 -16.79
CA PRO A 369 -14.00 -55.42 -18.12
C PRO A 369 -12.78 -56.34 -18.10
N TYR A 370 -11.98 -56.33 -17.03
CA TYR A 370 -10.75 -57.12 -16.95
C TYR A 370 -10.89 -58.38 -16.10
N LYS A 371 -12.11 -58.71 -15.62
CA LYS A 371 -12.33 -59.90 -14.78
C LYS A 371 -11.83 -61.19 -15.45
N LEU A 372 -12.31 -61.47 -16.65
CA LEU A 372 -11.91 -62.67 -17.42
C LEU A 372 -10.43 -62.63 -17.81
N LEU A 373 -9.90 -61.44 -18.15
CA LEU A 373 -8.48 -61.30 -18.47
C LEU A 373 -7.59 -61.65 -17.27
N LYS A 374 -7.98 -61.25 -16.05
CA LYS A 374 -7.21 -61.52 -14.83
C LYS A 374 -7.25 -63.01 -14.46
N GLU A 375 -8.36 -63.69 -14.69
CA GLU A 375 -8.58 -65.10 -14.35
C GLU A 375 -8.00 -66.06 -15.40
N GLU A 376 -8.10 -65.73 -16.69
CA GLU A 376 -7.82 -66.67 -17.79
C GLU A 376 -6.59 -66.29 -18.64
N VAL A 377 -6.26 -65.00 -18.77
CA VAL A 377 -5.18 -64.51 -19.66
C VAL A 377 -4.33 -63.43 -18.96
N TYR A 378 -3.64 -63.84 -17.90
CA TYR A 378 -2.98 -62.92 -16.96
C TYR A 378 -1.97 -61.95 -17.62
N GLN A 379 -1.22 -62.38 -18.63
CA GLN A 379 -0.26 -61.52 -19.32
C GLN A 379 -0.94 -60.34 -20.03
N THR A 380 -2.04 -60.59 -20.74
CA THR A 380 -2.83 -59.54 -21.40
C THR A 380 -3.48 -58.61 -20.38
N TYR A 381 -3.88 -59.13 -19.20
CA TYR A 381 -4.32 -58.28 -18.10
C TYR A 381 -3.21 -57.32 -17.63
N VAL A 382 -1.98 -57.81 -17.44
CA VAL A 382 -0.83 -56.98 -17.02
C VAL A 382 -0.54 -55.90 -18.06
N GLU A 383 -0.55 -56.22 -19.36
CA GLU A 383 -0.37 -55.24 -20.43
C GLU A 383 -1.47 -54.17 -20.43
N LYS A 384 -2.75 -54.59 -20.32
CA LYS A 384 -3.89 -53.66 -20.33
C LYS A 384 -3.90 -52.75 -19.11
N ILE A 385 -3.63 -53.28 -17.92
CA ILE A 385 -3.61 -52.46 -16.70
C ILE A 385 -2.44 -51.49 -16.69
N THR A 386 -1.28 -51.90 -17.22
CA THR A 386 -0.12 -51.01 -17.36
C THR A 386 -0.45 -49.85 -18.31
N ASN A 387 -1.08 -50.13 -19.45
CA ASN A 387 -1.54 -49.09 -20.38
C ASN A 387 -2.56 -48.12 -19.76
N ASP A 388 -3.50 -48.63 -18.96
CA ASP A 388 -4.47 -47.79 -18.24
C ASP A 388 -3.77 -46.91 -17.19
N ILE A 389 -2.80 -47.45 -16.44
CA ILE A 389 -1.99 -46.68 -15.48
C ILE A 389 -1.19 -45.58 -16.19
N THR A 390 -0.56 -45.86 -17.33
CA THR A 390 0.15 -44.84 -18.12
C THR A 390 -0.81 -43.72 -18.54
N LYS A 391 -1.99 -44.06 -19.06
CA LYS A 391 -3.00 -43.06 -19.45
C LYS A 391 -3.47 -42.20 -18.28
N TRP A 392 -3.67 -42.79 -17.11
CA TRP A 392 -4.08 -42.03 -15.92
C TRP A 392 -2.96 -41.19 -15.33
N ASN A 393 -1.71 -41.62 -15.50
CA ASN A 393 -0.54 -40.85 -15.12
C ASN A 393 -0.35 -39.62 -16.03
N ASP A 394 -0.62 -39.76 -17.32
CA ASP A 394 -0.50 -38.69 -18.32
C ASP A 394 -1.67 -37.69 -18.28
N ASP A 395 -2.69 -37.95 -17.45
CA ASP A 395 -3.84 -37.06 -17.21
C ASP A 395 -3.63 -36.30 -15.88
N PRO A 396 -3.28 -35.00 -15.91
CA PRO A 396 -2.96 -34.23 -14.71
C PRO A 396 -4.14 -34.15 -13.74
N GLU A 397 -5.37 -34.05 -14.25
CA GLU A 397 -6.56 -34.01 -13.39
C GLU A 397 -6.75 -35.33 -12.67
N LYS A 398 -6.63 -36.44 -13.40
CA LYS A 398 -6.80 -37.78 -12.82
C LYS A 398 -5.70 -38.11 -11.82
N LEU A 399 -4.46 -37.76 -12.15
CA LEU A 399 -3.31 -38.00 -11.29
C LEU A 399 -3.38 -37.16 -10.01
N SER A 400 -3.64 -35.85 -10.11
CA SER A 400 -3.79 -34.97 -8.95
C SER A 400 -4.92 -35.42 -8.02
N GLU A 401 -6.10 -35.74 -8.56
CA GLU A 401 -7.22 -36.27 -7.78
C GLU A 401 -6.84 -37.57 -7.04
N SER A 402 -6.14 -38.47 -7.73
CA SER A 402 -5.76 -39.77 -7.18
C SER A 402 -4.69 -39.66 -6.09
N ILE A 403 -3.72 -38.77 -6.26
CA ILE A 403 -2.71 -38.44 -5.24
C ILE A 403 -3.39 -37.84 -4.01
N ILE A 404 -4.22 -36.81 -4.19
CA ILE A 404 -4.87 -36.13 -3.07
C ILE A 404 -5.79 -37.07 -2.31
N ARG A 405 -6.57 -37.90 -3.02
CA ARG A 405 -7.39 -38.94 -2.40
C ARG A 405 -6.55 -39.92 -1.59
N TYR A 406 -5.49 -40.46 -2.19
CA TYR A 406 -4.67 -41.49 -1.53
C TYR A 406 -4.10 -40.98 -0.19
N TYR A 407 -3.47 -39.80 -0.21
CA TYR A 407 -2.89 -39.27 1.02
C TYR A 407 -3.96 -38.77 2.01
N SER A 408 -4.93 -37.98 1.54
CA SER A 408 -5.91 -37.36 2.43
C SER A 408 -6.93 -38.36 2.99
N LYS A 409 -7.38 -39.35 2.19
CA LYS A 409 -8.41 -40.31 2.61
C LYS A 409 -7.83 -41.64 3.07
N ASP A 410 -6.90 -42.23 2.32
CA ASP A 410 -6.42 -43.59 2.60
C ASP A 410 -5.31 -43.58 3.67
N LYS A 411 -4.41 -42.59 3.62
CA LYS A 411 -3.34 -42.41 4.60
C LYS A 411 -3.68 -41.45 5.74
N ASN A 412 -4.75 -40.67 5.60
CA ASN A 412 -5.13 -39.63 6.56
C ASN A 412 -4.00 -38.62 6.82
N ILE A 413 -3.25 -38.28 5.76
CA ILE A 413 -2.20 -37.26 5.73
C ILE A 413 -2.76 -36.07 4.95
N PRO A 414 -3.05 -34.93 5.60
CA PRO A 414 -3.59 -33.76 4.92
C PRO A 414 -2.61 -33.19 3.88
N ILE A 415 -3.13 -32.85 2.71
CA ILE A 415 -2.40 -32.08 1.70
C ILE A 415 -2.83 -30.61 1.80
N ILE A 416 -1.83 -29.72 1.92
CA ILE A 416 -1.98 -28.28 1.98
C ILE A 416 -1.58 -27.69 0.63
N VAL A 417 -2.54 -27.06 -0.05
CA VAL A 417 -2.31 -26.44 -1.37
C VAL A 417 -2.34 -24.93 -1.24
N VAL A 418 -1.24 -24.29 -1.58
CA VAL A 418 -1.10 -22.84 -1.60
C VAL A 418 -1.34 -22.33 -3.01
N PHE A 419 -2.29 -21.40 -3.16
CA PHE A 419 -2.52 -20.64 -4.38
C PHE A 419 -1.96 -19.22 -4.18
N ASP A 420 -0.79 -18.94 -4.76
CA ASP A 420 -0.06 -17.68 -4.59
C ASP A 420 -0.22 -16.76 -5.82
N ASN A 421 -0.15 -15.44 -5.61
CA ASN A 421 -0.22 -14.42 -6.67
C ASN A 421 -1.43 -14.47 -7.61
N VAL A 422 -2.59 -14.90 -7.11
CA VAL A 422 -3.83 -15.11 -7.90
C VAL A 422 -4.38 -13.83 -8.54
N ASP A 423 -3.96 -12.67 -8.08
CA ASP A 423 -4.59 -11.39 -8.33
C ASP A 423 -3.76 -10.40 -9.17
N LYS A 424 -2.79 -10.92 -9.94
CA LYS A 424 -1.91 -10.09 -10.78
C LYS A 424 -2.44 -9.77 -12.17
N ARG A 425 -3.56 -10.36 -12.56
CA ARG A 425 -4.15 -10.23 -13.89
C ARG A 425 -5.26 -9.19 -13.96
N ASP A 426 -5.86 -9.01 -15.12
CA ASP A 426 -7.05 -8.17 -15.26
C ASP A 426 -8.25 -8.78 -14.51
N ARG A 427 -9.35 -8.02 -14.43
CA ARG A 427 -10.54 -8.39 -13.66
C ARG A 427 -11.18 -9.70 -14.12
N ASP A 428 -11.35 -9.87 -15.43
CA ASP A 428 -12.08 -11.02 -15.96
C ASP A 428 -11.23 -12.30 -15.81
N GLN A 429 -9.93 -12.18 -16.05
CA GLN A 429 -8.97 -13.26 -15.82
C GLN A 429 -8.90 -13.63 -14.34
N GLN A 430 -8.88 -12.66 -13.42
CA GLN A 430 -8.91 -12.92 -11.97
C GLN A 430 -10.11 -13.76 -11.55
N LEU A 431 -11.31 -13.45 -12.06
CA LEU A 431 -12.53 -14.20 -11.76
C LEU A 431 -12.41 -15.66 -12.22
N SER A 432 -11.92 -15.89 -13.45
CA SER A 432 -11.67 -17.24 -13.97
C SER A 432 -10.64 -18.00 -13.11
N VAL A 433 -9.60 -17.31 -12.61
CA VAL A 433 -8.65 -17.95 -11.69
C VAL A 433 -9.33 -18.36 -10.39
N PHE A 434 -10.12 -17.47 -9.77
CA PHE A 434 -10.80 -17.82 -8.53
C PHE A 434 -11.78 -18.98 -8.70
N GLN A 435 -12.50 -19.03 -9.83
CA GLN A 435 -13.39 -20.14 -10.18
C GLN A 435 -12.61 -21.46 -10.32
N SER A 436 -11.47 -21.44 -11.00
CA SER A 436 -10.63 -22.62 -11.19
C SER A 436 -10.03 -23.12 -9.87
N VAL A 437 -9.62 -22.19 -8.98
CA VAL A 437 -9.20 -22.54 -7.62
C VAL A 437 -10.35 -23.16 -6.83
N GLN A 438 -11.56 -22.59 -6.91
CA GLN A 438 -12.73 -23.14 -6.23
C GLN A 438 -13.12 -24.52 -6.76
N TRP A 439 -13.04 -24.72 -8.08
CA TRP A 439 -13.22 -26.01 -8.72
C TRP A 439 -12.24 -27.04 -8.16
N PHE A 440 -10.93 -26.74 -8.19
CA PHE A 440 -9.89 -27.66 -7.73
C PHE A 440 -10.12 -28.04 -6.25
N ARG A 441 -10.47 -27.06 -5.42
CA ARG A 441 -10.78 -27.27 -4.00
C ARG A 441 -12.02 -28.13 -3.79
N SER A 442 -13.11 -27.82 -4.46
CA SER A 442 -14.39 -28.54 -4.31
C SER A 442 -14.29 -30.00 -4.79
N LYS A 443 -13.54 -30.24 -5.87
CA LYS A 443 -13.27 -31.57 -6.42
C LYS A 443 -12.40 -32.40 -5.46
N ASN A 444 -11.33 -31.81 -4.92
CA ASN A 444 -10.31 -32.54 -4.18
C ASN A 444 -10.47 -32.52 -2.65
N LYS A 445 -11.27 -31.61 -2.09
CA LYS A 445 -11.50 -31.44 -0.65
C LYS A 445 -10.21 -31.28 0.15
N CYS A 446 -9.28 -30.45 -0.33
CA CYS A 446 -7.98 -30.23 0.30
C CYS A 446 -7.97 -28.97 1.19
N PHE A 447 -7.02 -28.92 2.12
CA PHE A 447 -6.72 -27.71 2.87
C PHE A 447 -6.09 -26.70 1.91
N SER A 448 -6.56 -25.46 1.89
CA SER A 448 -5.98 -24.48 0.97
C SER A 448 -5.69 -23.12 1.59
N LEU A 449 -4.57 -22.55 1.14
CA LEU A 449 -4.12 -21.20 1.45
C LEU A 449 -4.23 -20.38 0.17
N LEU A 450 -4.92 -19.25 0.19
CA LEU A 450 -5.03 -18.34 -0.96
C LEU A 450 -4.45 -16.98 -0.60
N SER A 451 -3.49 -16.50 -1.39
CA SER A 451 -2.91 -15.16 -1.21
C SER A 451 -3.62 -14.11 -2.08
N LEU A 452 -3.91 -12.93 -1.52
CA LEU A 452 -4.57 -11.80 -2.20
C LEU A 452 -3.96 -10.46 -1.80
N ARG A 453 -4.10 -9.45 -2.66
CA ARG A 453 -3.86 -8.03 -2.36
C ARG A 453 -5.03 -7.45 -1.59
N ASP A 454 -4.73 -6.37 -0.88
CA ASP A 454 -5.71 -5.60 -0.14
C ASP A 454 -6.83 -5.10 -1.06
N GLU A 455 -6.47 -4.53 -2.22
CA GLU A 455 -7.41 -3.95 -3.16
C GLU A 455 -8.33 -5.02 -3.77
N THR A 456 -7.77 -6.19 -4.11
CA THR A 456 -8.53 -7.31 -4.68
C THR A 456 -9.49 -7.90 -3.66
N PHE A 457 -9.06 -8.09 -2.42
CA PHE A 457 -9.94 -8.56 -1.36
C PHE A 457 -11.09 -7.58 -1.12
N ASP A 458 -10.78 -6.28 -0.98
CA ASP A 458 -11.82 -5.27 -0.73
C ASP A 458 -12.81 -5.13 -1.90
N ALA A 459 -12.37 -5.36 -3.14
CA ALA A 459 -13.22 -5.31 -4.32
C ALA A 459 -14.17 -6.51 -4.45
N TYR A 460 -13.75 -7.72 -4.07
CA TYR A 460 -14.50 -8.96 -4.34
C TYR A 460 -15.02 -9.68 -3.10
N LYS A 461 -14.73 -9.23 -1.87
CA LYS A 461 -15.18 -9.90 -0.64
C LYS A 461 -16.68 -10.16 -0.56
N ASP A 462 -17.49 -9.30 -1.17
CA ASP A 462 -18.96 -9.38 -1.18
C ASP A 462 -19.52 -9.95 -2.50
N SER A 463 -18.67 -10.53 -3.35
CA SER A 463 -19.05 -11.06 -4.67
C SER A 463 -18.57 -12.50 -4.89
N PRO A 464 -19.34 -13.35 -5.60
CA PRO A 464 -18.87 -14.65 -6.05
C PRO A 464 -17.63 -14.55 -6.93
N PRO A 465 -16.68 -15.49 -6.80
CA PRO A 465 -16.67 -16.67 -5.92
C PRO A 465 -16.11 -16.41 -4.51
N LEU A 466 -15.72 -15.17 -4.20
CA LEU A 466 -14.93 -14.84 -3.00
C LEU A 466 -15.80 -14.69 -1.73
N ASP A 467 -17.07 -14.32 -1.90
CA ASP A 467 -18.10 -14.29 -0.85
C ASP A 467 -18.32 -15.66 -0.19
N ALA A 468 -18.21 -16.75 -0.95
CA ALA A 468 -18.28 -18.12 -0.45
C ALA A 468 -17.12 -18.48 0.48
N PHE A 469 -16.04 -17.69 0.48
CA PHE A 469 -14.88 -17.85 1.35
C PHE A 469 -14.96 -17.05 2.65
N LEU A 470 -16.06 -16.33 2.92
CA LEU A 470 -16.29 -15.54 4.15
C LEU A 470 -16.55 -16.46 5.38
N LYS A 471 -15.50 -17.15 5.84
CA LYS A 471 -15.38 -17.78 7.18
C LYS A 471 -14.05 -17.33 7.82
N PRO A 472 -13.87 -17.43 9.15
CA PRO A 472 -13.16 -16.41 9.96
C PRO A 472 -11.62 -16.37 9.86
N PHE A 473 -11.00 -17.05 8.90
CA PHE A 473 -9.54 -17.17 8.81
C PHE A 473 -8.95 -16.35 7.66
N ALA A 474 -9.24 -15.05 7.68
CA ALA A 474 -8.54 -14.08 6.85
C ALA A 474 -7.42 -13.43 7.66
N PHE A 475 -6.21 -13.45 7.12
CA PHE A 475 -5.00 -12.98 7.76
C PHE A 475 -4.36 -11.87 6.95
N ARG A 476 -4.21 -10.70 7.57
CA ARG A 476 -3.55 -9.57 6.92
C ARG A 476 -2.05 -9.53 7.23
N ILE A 477 -1.21 -9.60 6.20
CA ILE A 477 0.24 -9.39 6.25
C ILE A 477 0.52 -7.90 6.00
N VAL A 478 1.08 -7.25 7.02
CA VAL A 478 1.51 -5.85 6.94
C VAL A 478 2.93 -5.79 6.36
N PRO A 479 3.21 -4.96 5.35
CA PRO A 479 4.56 -4.79 4.83
C PRO A 479 5.50 -4.33 5.97
N PRO A 480 6.68 -4.95 6.15
CA PRO A 480 7.66 -4.44 7.09
C PRO A 480 8.21 -3.08 6.65
N ARG A 481 8.82 -2.35 7.59
CA ARG A 481 9.46 -1.08 7.25
C ARG A 481 10.65 -1.36 6.35
N PHE A 482 10.71 -0.64 5.22
CA PHE A 482 11.79 -0.78 4.25
C PHE A 482 13.17 -0.67 4.91
N ILE A 483 13.31 0.27 5.84
CA ILE A 483 14.55 0.52 6.56
C ILE A 483 15.05 -0.73 7.30
N ASN A 484 14.14 -1.51 7.91
CA ASN A 484 14.49 -2.74 8.62
C ASN A 484 14.95 -3.82 7.63
N VAL A 485 14.27 -3.95 6.48
CA VAL A 485 14.65 -4.90 5.43
C VAL A 485 16.05 -4.59 4.90
N VAL A 486 16.32 -3.34 4.50
CA VAL A 486 17.65 -2.93 4.03
C VAL A 486 18.72 -3.17 5.08
N LYS A 487 18.43 -2.88 6.35
CA LYS A 487 19.34 -3.11 7.47
C LYS A 487 19.78 -4.56 7.51
N ARG A 488 18.82 -5.49 7.55
CA ARG A 488 19.09 -6.93 7.57
C ARG A 488 19.83 -7.39 6.32
N ARG A 489 19.46 -6.91 5.12
CA ARG A 489 20.16 -7.27 3.88
C ARG A 489 21.60 -6.78 3.84
N LEU A 490 21.87 -5.57 4.32
CA LEU A 490 23.23 -5.05 4.47
C LEU A 490 24.04 -5.84 5.50
N GLU A 491 23.45 -6.19 6.65
CA GLU A 491 24.09 -7.03 7.67
C GLU A 491 24.49 -8.40 7.11
N LEU A 492 23.60 -9.05 6.32
CA LEU A 492 23.91 -10.31 5.64
C LEU A 492 25.03 -10.16 4.60
N ALA A 493 24.96 -9.12 3.76
CA ALA A 493 25.98 -8.84 2.76
C ALA A 493 27.36 -8.58 3.39
N ILE A 494 27.42 -7.78 4.46
CA ILE A 494 28.65 -7.49 5.22
C ILE A 494 29.19 -8.76 5.88
N GLY A 495 28.32 -9.58 6.48
CA GLY A 495 28.69 -10.86 7.09
C GLY A 495 29.30 -11.82 6.07
N TYR A 496 28.67 -11.97 4.90
CA TYR A 496 29.17 -12.78 3.80
C TYR A 496 30.54 -12.34 3.30
N LEU A 497 30.74 -11.03 3.12
CA LEU A 497 32.03 -10.49 2.67
C LEU A 497 33.13 -10.63 3.71
N SER A 498 32.80 -10.49 5.00
CA SER A 498 33.76 -10.64 6.09
C SER A 498 34.26 -12.08 6.22
N ALA A 499 33.46 -13.06 5.81
CA ALA A 499 33.84 -14.48 5.77
C ALA A 499 34.73 -14.84 4.55
N GLN A 500 34.87 -13.96 3.55
CA GLN A 500 35.73 -14.18 2.38
C GLN A 500 37.04 -13.37 2.49
N THR A 501 37.93 -13.80 3.38
CA THR A 501 39.15 -13.07 3.76
C THR A 501 40.25 -13.03 2.70
N ASP A 502 40.26 -13.94 1.71
CA ASP A 502 41.43 -14.14 0.82
C ASP A 502 41.24 -13.73 -0.65
N LYS A 503 40.14 -13.07 -1.01
CA LYS A 503 39.91 -12.61 -2.40
C LYS A 503 40.38 -11.17 -2.61
N SER A 504 41.31 -10.97 -3.53
CA SER A 504 41.66 -9.66 -4.08
C SER A 504 40.80 -9.35 -5.31
N LEU A 505 40.31 -8.11 -5.41
CA LEU A 505 39.55 -7.60 -6.54
C LEU A 505 40.36 -6.52 -7.25
N THR A 506 40.13 -6.35 -8.55
CA THR A 506 40.87 -5.39 -9.38
C THR A 506 39.90 -4.59 -10.24
N TYR A 507 40.04 -3.27 -10.24
CA TYR A 507 39.29 -2.40 -11.14
C TYR A 507 40.21 -1.45 -11.89
N THR A 508 39.79 -1.02 -13.08
CA THR A 508 40.53 -0.11 -13.94
C THR A 508 39.93 1.29 -13.85
N LEU A 509 40.78 2.28 -13.57
CA LEU A 509 40.43 3.70 -13.58
C LEU A 509 40.32 4.22 -15.03
N PRO A 510 39.63 5.36 -15.26
CA PRO A 510 39.50 5.96 -16.60
C PRO A 510 40.84 6.28 -17.29
N ASN A 511 41.91 6.45 -16.51
CA ASN A 511 43.28 6.67 -17.00
C ASN A 511 44.07 5.37 -17.25
N GLY A 512 43.42 4.20 -17.19
CA GLY A 512 44.02 2.89 -17.45
C GLY A 512 44.77 2.25 -16.28
N ILE A 513 44.88 2.94 -15.14
CA ILE A 513 45.53 2.38 -13.95
C ILE A 513 44.67 1.26 -13.37
N GLN A 514 45.27 0.08 -13.18
CA GLN A 514 44.65 -1.02 -12.45
C GLN A 514 44.92 -0.89 -10.96
N VAL A 515 43.86 -0.92 -10.16
CA VAL A 515 43.91 -0.86 -8.70
C VAL A 515 43.43 -2.19 -8.13
N THR A 516 44.33 -2.91 -7.45
CA THR A 516 44.01 -4.13 -6.73
C THR A 516 43.77 -3.85 -5.26
N TYR A 517 42.70 -4.40 -4.69
CA TYR A 517 42.29 -4.17 -3.32
C TYR A 517 41.65 -5.42 -2.70
N PRO A 518 41.73 -5.61 -1.37
CA PRO A 518 41.12 -6.78 -0.74
C PRO A 518 39.59 -6.65 -0.73
N SER A 519 38.86 -7.76 -0.91
CA SER A 519 37.39 -7.87 -0.84
C SER A 519 36.79 -7.20 0.41
N THR A 520 37.55 -7.18 1.52
CA THR A 520 37.20 -6.53 2.78
C THR A 520 36.91 -5.03 2.65
N LYS A 521 37.44 -4.34 1.62
CA LYS A 521 37.12 -2.93 1.34
C LYS A 521 35.69 -2.75 0.84
N ILE A 522 35.12 -3.72 0.13
CA ILE A 522 33.69 -3.71 -0.24
C ILE A 522 32.82 -3.77 1.02
N GLY A 523 33.18 -4.65 1.96
CA GLY A 523 32.51 -4.71 3.26
C GLY A 523 32.57 -3.37 4.00
N LYS A 524 33.72 -2.69 4.01
CA LYS A 524 33.87 -1.34 4.58
C LYS A 524 33.05 -0.27 3.85
N TYR A 525 32.92 -0.37 2.53
CA TYR A 525 32.08 0.52 1.73
C TYR A 525 30.59 0.35 2.08
N LEU A 526 30.09 -0.88 2.08
CA LEU A 526 28.71 -1.18 2.49
C LEU A 526 28.44 -0.78 3.95
N LEU A 527 29.41 -0.97 4.84
CA LEU A 527 29.32 -0.49 6.22
C LEU A 527 29.24 1.04 6.30
N SER A 528 29.98 1.76 5.45
CA SER A 528 29.92 3.23 5.40
C SER A 528 28.56 3.73 4.90
N ILE A 529 27.99 3.06 3.90
CA ILE A 529 26.61 3.30 3.44
C ILE A 529 25.63 3.04 4.58
N TYR A 530 25.76 1.90 5.24
CA TYR A 530 24.94 1.55 6.39
C TYR A 530 24.98 2.64 7.46
N LEU A 531 26.17 3.06 7.90
CA LEU A 531 26.30 4.11 8.91
C LEU A 531 25.72 5.45 8.44
N SER A 532 25.81 5.76 7.14
CA SER A 532 25.27 6.99 6.56
C SER A 532 23.72 6.98 6.47
N VAL A 533 23.14 5.90 5.95
CA VAL A 533 21.69 5.73 5.74
C VAL A 533 20.94 5.66 7.07
N PHE A 534 21.53 5.00 8.06
CA PHE A 534 20.94 4.75 9.37
C PHE A 534 21.39 5.75 10.44
N ASN A 535 22.05 6.85 10.06
CA ASN A 535 22.40 7.93 10.99
C ASN A 535 21.13 8.68 11.45
N PRO A 536 20.82 8.74 12.76
CA PRO A 536 19.63 9.43 13.27
C PRO A 536 19.54 10.93 12.92
N GLN A 537 20.67 11.58 12.65
CA GLN A 537 20.73 12.99 12.29
C GLN A 537 20.34 13.25 10.82
N ARG A 538 20.28 12.21 9.98
CA ARG A 538 19.96 12.32 8.56
C ARG A 538 18.54 11.83 8.29
N LYS A 539 17.84 12.50 7.37
CA LYS A 539 16.47 12.11 6.95
C LYS A 539 16.44 11.11 5.78
N ILE A 540 17.55 10.43 5.49
CA ILE A 540 17.68 9.53 4.34
C ILE A 540 16.72 8.34 4.46
N SER A 541 16.65 7.72 5.64
CA SER A 541 15.72 6.62 5.94
C SER A 541 14.26 7.00 5.68
N LEU A 542 13.85 8.19 6.11
CA LEU A 542 12.50 8.72 5.93
C LEU A 542 12.17 9.01 4.46
N ILE A 543 13.14 9.53 3.69
CA ILE A 543 12.99 9.75 2.25
C ILE A 543 12.84 8.41 1.52
N LEU A 544 13.68 7.43 1.84
CA LEU A 544 13.60 6.09 1.24
C LEU A 544 12.27 5.40 1.57
N GLU A 545 11.80 5.54 2.81
CA GLU A 545 10.49 5.02 3.24
C GLU A 545 9.35 5.70 2.47
N ALA A 546 9.39 7.03 2.31
CA ALA A 546 8.38 7.77 1.55
C ALA A 546 8.36 7.41 0.06
N LEU A 547 9.54 7.27 -0.57
CA LEU A 547 9.65 6.93 -2.00
C LEU A 547 9.20 5.51 -2.33
N SER A 548 9.38 4.57 -1.39
CA SER A 548 9.01 3.17 -1.58
C SER A 548 7.51 2.92 -1.72
N GLY A 549 6.66 3.83 -1.24
CA GLY A 549 5.20 3.66 -1.27
C GLY A 549 4.72 2.35 -0.61
N LYS A 550 5.43 1.85 0.41
CA LYS A 550 5.22 0.54 1.07
C LYS A 550 5.45 -0.70 0.19
N ASN A 551 5.97 -0.55 -1.02
CA ASN A 551 6.39 -1.65 -1.87
C ASN A 551 7.88 -1.94 -1.64
N ILE A 552 8.18 -2.94 -0.84
CA ILE A 552 9.55 -3.31 -0.47
C ILE A 552 10.36 -3.77 -1.69
N ARG A 553 9.73 -4.43 -2.66
CA ARG A 553 10.38 -4.89 -3.89
C ARG A 553 11.00 -3.72 -4.64
N ARG A 554 10.15 -2.74 -4.96
CA ARG A 554 10.57 -1.51 -5.65
C ARG A 554 11.61 -0.74 -4.85
N ALA A 555 11.49 -0.73 -3.53
CA ALA A 555 12.42 -0.05 -2.66
C ALA A 555 13.82 -0.70 -2.64
N LEU A 556 13.88 -2.03 -2.65
CA LEU A 556 15.14 -2.78 -2.75
C LEU A 556 15.81 -2.57 -4.12
N GLU A 557 15.03 -2.61 -5.20
CA GLU A 557 15.49 -2.27 -6.55
C GLU A 557 16.07 -0.85 -6.59
N MET A 558 15.31 0.14 -6.13
CA MET A 558 15.77 1.54 -6.08
C MET A 558 17.04 1.70 -5.25
N PHE A 559 17.16 0.96 -4.14
CA PHE A 559 18.36 1.02 -3.31
C PHE A 559 19.56 0.37 -4.00
N ALA A 560 19.39 -0.79 -4.64
CA ALA A 560 20.43 -1.43 -5.43
C ALA A 560 20.88 -0.56 -6.61
N ASP A 561 19.93 0.11 -7.27
CA ASP A 561 20.19 1.08 -8.33
C ASP A 561 21.00 2.27 -7.80
N ILE A 562 20.65 2.84 -6.64
CA ILE A 562 21.43 3.94 -6.04
C ILE A 562 22.87 3.51 -5.73
N LEU A 563 23.08 2.26 -5.30
CA LEU A 563 24.41 1.73 -5.00
C LEU A 563 25.25 1.45 -6.25
N THR A 564 24.61 1.27 -7.40
CA THR A 564 25.26 0.99 -8.68
C THR A 564 25.39 2.23 -9.58
N LEU A 565 24.51 3.23 -9.42
CA LEU A 565 24.52 4.50 -10.15
C LEU A 565 25.61 5.45 -9.66
N GLN A 566 26.44 5.95 -10.57
CA GLN A 566 27.32 7.09 -10.30
C GLN A 566 26.50 8.39 -10.20
N ARG A 567 26.64 9.11 -9.09
CA ARG A 567 26.73 10.57 -9.13
C ARG A 567 28.22 10.91 -9.03
N ASN A 568 28.84 11.24 -10.17
CA ASN A 568 30.03 12.08 -10.13
C ASN A 568 29.55 13.45 -9.64
N LEU A 569 29.72 13.70 -8.33
CA LEU A 569 29.67 15.06 -7.81
C LEU A 569 30.90 15.78 -8.37
N TYR A 570 30.69 16.53 -9.45
CA TYR A 570 31.57 17.63 -9.83
C TYR A 570 31.16 18.88 -9.06
#